data_AF-A0A0R3S6M7-F1
#
_entry.id   AF-A0A0R3S6M7-F1
#
_cell.length_a   1.000
_cell.length_b   1.000
_cell.length_c   1.000
_cell.angle_alpha   90.00
_cell.angle_beta   90.00
_cell.angle_gamma   90.00
#
_symmetry.space_group_name_H-M   'P 1'
#
loop_
_entity.id
_entity.type
_entity.pdbx_description
1 polymer ?
#
loop_
_entity_poly.entity_id
_entity_poly.type
_entity_poly.pdbx_seq_one_letter_code
_entity_poly.pdbx_strand_id
1 'polypeptide(L)'
;MRPPPPMPTTTAMRPTSPSPVPTPAPTPAPTPAPTPAPPGINSFRTCCDPLLVSPTNNTNLSNGIMSFLYSTNTCRALAIATCSQPTVAPPLQLQTAITVNQVNFINIQSGSVSIPLICNRAKKWETGEPPLVVSTIQCVLSIR
;
A
#
# COMPACT_ATOMS: atom_id res chain seq x y z
N MET A 1 86.76 -28.52 -37.42
CA MET A 1 85.47 -29.12 -37.00
C MET A 1 84.69 -28.04 -36.27
N ARG A 2 83.52 -27.66 -36.79
CA ARG A 2 82.76 -26.44 -36.41
C ARG A 2 81.61 -26.84 -35.47
N PRO A 3 81.39 -26.13 -34.34
CA PRO A 3 80.33 -26.48 -33.39
C PRO A 3 78.93 -26.25 -33.98
N PRO A 4 77.91 -27.01 -33.55
CA PRO A 4 76.55 -26.90 -34.04
C PRO A 4 75.86 -25.62 -33.52
N PRO A 5 74.89 -25.08 -34.28
CA PRO A 5 74.16 -23.86 -33.91
C PRO A 5 73.18 -24.10 -32.75
N PRO A 6 72.89 -23.08 -31.92
CA PRO A 6 71.95 -23.19 -30.81
C PRO A 6 70.48 -23.27 -31.31
N MET A 7 69.68 -24.08 -30.61
CA MET A 7 68.23 -24.25 -30.83
C MET A 7 67.42 -22.98 -30.47
N PRO A 8 66.25 -22.76 -31.10
CA PRO A 8 65.39 -21.64 -30.77
C PRO A 8 64.59 -21.87 -29.47
N THR A 9 64.65 -20.89 -28.59
CA THR A 9 63.91 -20.82 -27.31
C THR A 9 62.42 -20.55 -27.56
N THR A 10 61.54 -21.43 -27.08
CA THR A 10 60.08 -21.28 -27.17
C THR A 10 59.60 -20.13 -26.29
N THR A 11 59.13 -19.05 -26.91
CA THR A 11 58.50 -17.92 -26.22
C THR A 11 57.08 -18.31 -25.76
N ALA A 12 56.87 -18.39 -24.45
CA ALA A 12 55.55 -18.64 -23.86
C ALA A 12 54.59 -17.48 -24.15
N MET A 13 53.48 -17.75 -24.85
CA MET A 13 52.43 -16.77 -25.09
C MET A 13 51.74 -16.40 -23.77
N ARG A 14 51.74 -15.10 -23.46
CA ARG A 14 51.06 -14.51 -22.30
C ARG A 14 49.54 -14.55 -22.54
N PRO A 15 48.72 -15.14 -21.66
CA PRO A 15 47.27 -15.15 -21.84
C PRO A 15 46.71 -13.72 -21.73
N THR A 16 45.99 -13.29 -22.75
CA THR A 16 45.22 -12.05 -22.74
C THR A 16 43.95 -12.26 -21.91
N SER A 17 43.82 -11.49 -20.83
CA SER A 17 42.63 -11.48 -19.97
C SER A 17 41.40 -11.02 -20.78
N PRO A 18 40.27 -11.75 -20.76
CA PRO A 18 39.05 -11.30 -21.43
C PRO A 18 38.51 -10.04 -20.74
N SER A 19 38.18 -9.02 -21.56
CA SER A 19 37.55 -7.78 -21.13
C SER A 19 36.13 -8.05 -20.63
N PRO A 20 35.67 -7.45 -19.51
CA PRO A 20 34.31 -7.65 -19.02
C PRO A 20 33.28 -7.09 -20.02
N VAL A 21 32.27 -7.90 -20.33
CA VAL A 21 31.12 -7.52 -21.16
C VAL A 21 30.28 -6.47 -20.40
N PRO A 22 29.86 -5.37 -21.05
CA PRO A 22 29.02 -4.36 -20.39
C PRO A 22 27.63 -4.93 -20.07
N THR A 23 27.23 -4.82 -18.80
CA THR A 23 25.88 -5.19 -18.33
C THR A 23 24.83 -4.24 -18.95
N PRO A 24 23.74 -4.77 -19.52
CA PRO A 24 22.65 -3.93 -20.03
C PRO A 24 22.06 -3.05 -18.93
N ALA A 25 21.75 -1.79 -19.28
CA ALA A 25 21.08 -0.87 -18.37
C ALA A 25 19.66 -1.37 -18.01
N PRO A 26 19.20 -1.18 -16.77
CA PRO A 26 17.87 -1.62 -16.34
C PRO A 26 16.78 -0.88 -17.12
N THR A 27 15.83 -1.64 -17.67
CA THR A 27 14.64 -1.11 -18.34
C THR A 27 13.78 -0.35 -17.30
N PRO A 28 13.31 0.88 -17.61
CA PRO A 28 12.38 1.60 -16.73
C PRO A 28 11.13 0.77 -16.45
N ALA A 29 10.70 0.75 -15.19
CA ALA A 29 9.46 0.10 -14.79
C ALA A 29 8.25 0.74 -15.51
N PRO A 30 7.23 -0.03 -15.87
CA PRO A 30 6.04 0.51 -16.51
C PRO A 30 5.33 1.49 -15.56
N THR A 31 4.99 2.67 -16.09
CA THR A 31 4.17 3.65 -15.39
C THR A 31 2.81 3.03 -15.06
N PRO A 32 2.32 3.10 -13.80
CA PRO A 32 0.98 2.62 -13.45
C PRO A 32 -0.08 3.29 -14.32
N ALA A 33 -1.05 2.50 -14.79
CA ALA A 33 -2.20 3.03 -15.50
C ALA A 33 -2.96 4.03 -14.61
N PRO A 34 -3.56 5.10 -15.18
CA PRO A 34 -4.37 6.03 -14.41
C PRO A 34 -5.55 5.29 -13.76
N THR A 35 -5.68 5.45 -12.45
CA THR A 35 -6.84 4.98 -11.69
C THR A 35 -8.12 5.56 -12.31
N PRO A 36 -9.17 4.75 -12.58
CA PRO A 36 -10.44 5.25 -13.09
C PRO A 36 -10.98 6.37 -12.19
N ALA A 37 -11.45 7.45 -12.82
CA ALA A 37 -12.17 8.50 -12.11
C ALA A 37 -13.43 7.92 -11.46
N PRO A 38 -13.82 8.36 -10.24
CA PRO A 38 -15.02 7.87 -9.60
C PRO A 38 -16.23 8.09 -10.51
N PRO A 39 -17.16 7.12 -10.60
CA PRO A 39 -18.37 7.26 -11.40
C PRO A 39 -19.11 8.55 -11.00
N GLY A 40 -19.51 9.31 -12.02
CA GLY A 40 -20.20 10.60 -11.88
C GLY A 40 -21.37 10.49 -10.89
N ILE A 41 -21.25 11.23 -9.80
CA ILE A 41 -22.28 11.42 -8.77
C ILE A 41 -23.42 12.23 -9.40
N ASN A 42 -24.31 11.54 -10.11
CA ASN A 42 -25.58 12.12 -10.54
C ASN A 42 -26.37 12.60 -9.32
N SER A 43 -26.71 13.88 -9.37
CA SER A 43 -27.21 14.78 -8.32
C SER A 43 -28.54 14.40 -7.64
N PHE A 44 -28.62 13.23 -7.01
CA PHE A 44 -29.50 13.04 -5.87
C PHE A 44 -28.65 13.16 -4.62
N ARG A 45 -28.89 14.19 -3.79
CA ARG A 45 -28.19 14.44 -2.51
C ARG A 45 -28.41 13.24 -1.59
N THR A 46 -27.61 12.20 -1.77
CA THR A 46 -27.61 11.07 -0.86
C THR A 46 -26.60 11.39 0.22
N CYS A 47 -27.13 11.91 1.31
CA CYS A 47 -26.35 12.30 2.47
C CYS A 47 -26.41 11.15 3.48
N CYS A 48 -25.24 10.74 3.95
CA CYS A 48 -25.12 9.74 5.00
C CYS A 48 -24.85 10.42 6.34
N ASP A 49 -25.27 9.76 7.42
CA ASP A 49 -24.96 10.16 8.78
C ASP A 49 -23.45 10.00 9.08
N PRO A 50 -22.89 10.74 10.05
CA PRO A 50 -21.51 10.55 10.47
C PRO A 50 -21.28 9.12 10.95
N LEU A 51 -20.15 8.53 10.54
CA LEU A 51 -19.73 7.21 11.00
C LEU A 51 -19.23 7.29 12.43
N LEU A 52 -19.53 6.22 13.18
CA LEU A 52 -18.99 5.97 14.50
C LEU A 52 -18.01 4.80 14.42
N VAL A 53 -16.87 4.95 15.08
CA VAL A 53 -15.91 3.86 15.20
C VAL A 53 -16.44 2.85 16.22
N SER A 54 -16.42 1.57 15.85
CA SER A 54 -16.68 0.46 16.76
C SER A 54 -15.34 -0.02 17.34
N PRO A 55 -15.26 -0.31 18.65
CA PRO A 55 -14.07 -0.97 19.19
C PRO A 55 -13.95 -2.40 18.64
N THR A 56 -12.73 -2.92 18.58
CA THR A 56 -12.50 -4.35 18.31
C THR A 56 -12.86 -5.20 19.53
N ASN A 57 -13.50 -6.34 19.27
CA ASN A 57 -13.75 -7.37 20.28
C ASN A 57 -12.64 -8.42 20.31
N ASN A 58 -11.63 -8.29 19.45
CA ASN A 58 -10.53 -9.24 19.39
C ASN A 58 -9.47 -8.88 20.43
N THR A 59 -9.21 -9.78 21.37
CA THR A 59 -8.22 -9.58 22.44
C THR A 59 -6.76 -9.59 21.96
N ASN A 60 -6.50 -10.06 20.73
CA ASN A 60 -5.17 -10.06 20.13
C ASN A 60 -4.86 -8.77 19.36
N LEU A 61 -5.85 -7.90 19.19
CA LEU A 61 -5.70 -6.65 18.46
C LEU A 61 -5.95 -5.47 19.41
N SER A 62 -5.13 -4.44 19.28
CA SER A 62 -5.33 -3.19 20.01
C SER A 62 -6.21 -2.24 19.20
N ASN A 63 -6.97 -1.37 19.88
CA ASN A 63 -7.72 -0.32 19.21
C ASN A 63 -6.79 0.81 18.78
N GLY A 64 -6.88 1.23 17.52
CA GLY A 64 -6.18 2.41 17.01
C GLY A 64 -7.04 3.67 17.03
N ILE A 65 -6.47 4.75 16.53
CA ILE A 65 -7.14 6.04 16.39
C ILE A 65 -7.81 6.08 15.01
N MET A 66 -9.14 6.14 15.00
CA MET A 66 -9.91 6.33 13.77
C MET A 66 -10.28 7.81 13.61
N SER A 67 -10.07 8.34 12.41
CA SER A 67 -10.47 9.70 12.01
C SER A 67 -11.27 9.65 10.72
N PHE A 68 -12.26 10.54 10.58
CA PHE A 68 -13.09 10.64 9.39
C PHE A 68 -13.02 12.04 8.80
N LEU A 69 -12.57 12.14 7.55
CA LEU A 69 -12.64 13.36 6.76
C LEU A 69 -13.81 13.27 5.80
N TYR A 70 -14.73 14.23 5.85
CA TYR A 70 -15.92 14.25 5.00
C TYR A 70 -15.82 15.33 3.93
N SER A 71 -16.43 15.10 2.76
CA SER A 71 -16.46 16.10 1.70
C SER A 71 -17.21 17.38 2.08
N THR A 72 -18.31 17.26 2.83
CA THR A 72 -19.03 18.40 3.41
C THR A 72 -19.60 18.02 4.78
N ASN A 73 -19.84 19.00 5.65
CA ASN A 73 -20.45 18.77 6.97
C ASN A 73 -21.99 18.74 6.95
N THR A 74 -22.62 19.22 5.87
CA THR A 74 -24.08 19.29 5.73
C THR A 74 -24.66 18.12 4.91
N CYS A 75 -23.93 17.63 3.91
CA CYS A 75 -24.30 16.46 3.13
C CYS A 75 -23.08 15.60 2.82
N ARG A 76 -22.88 14.58 3.64
CA ARG A 76 -21.71 13.69 3.56
C ARG A 76 -21.94 12.67 2.44
N ALA A 77 -21.42 12.96 1.25
CA ALA A 77 -21.49 12.06 0.09
C ALA A 77 -20.21 11.21 -0.06
N LEU A 78 -19.08 11.74 0.40
CA LEU A 78 -17.79 11.07 0.40
C LEU A 78 -17.15 11.23 1.77
N ALA A 79 -16.47 10.19 2.23
CA ALA A 79 -15.65 10.22 3.43
C ALA A 79 -14.33 9.47 3.21
N ILE A 80 -13.31 9.84 3.96
CA ILE A 80 -12.04 9.10 4.07
C ILE A 80 -11.92 8.69 5.53
N ALA A 81 -11.94 7.38 5.78
CA ALA A 81 -11.63 6.84 7.09
C ALA A 81 -10.13 6.58 7.16
N THR A 82 -9.47 7.17 8.15
CA THR A 82 -8.04 6.99 8.42
C THR A 82 -7.87 6.33 9.78
N CYS A 83 -7.20 5.20 9.80
CA CYS A 83 -6.80 4.49 10.99
C CYS A 83 -5.29 4.67 11.20
N SER A 84 -4.93 5.28 12.31
CA SER A 84 -3.54 5.51 12.68
C SER A 84 -3.25 4.96 14.06
N GLN A 85 -1.99 4.66 14.28
CA GLN A 85 -1.50 4.36 15.61
C GLN A 85 -1.40 5.63 16.47
N PRO A 86 -1.55 5.55 17.80
CA PRO A 86 -1.17 6.64 18.68
C PRO A 86 0.30 7.02 18.50
N THR A 87 0.54 8.32 18.32
CA THR A 87 1.88 8.88 18.16
C THR A 87 2.66 8.71 19.46
N VAL A 88 3.51 7.69 19.52
CA VAL A 88 4.44 7.45 20.62
C VAL A 88 5.86 7.69 20.13
N ALA A 89 6.71 8.27 20.97
CA ALA A 89 8.13 8.43 20.70
C ALA A 89 8.91 7.41 21.55
N PRO A 90 9.59 6.41 20.95
CA PRO A 90 9.77 6.15 19.51
C PRO A 90 8.53 5.51 18.85
N PRO A 91 8.30 5.72 17.53
CA PRO A 91 7.17 5.15 16.81
C PRO A 91 7.30 3.63 16.77
N LEU A 92 6.47 2.95 17.56
CA LEU A 92 6.29 1.51 17.51
C LEU A 92 5.73 1.20 16.11
N GLN A 93 6.43 0.55 15.19
CA GLN A 93 5.96 0.32 13.81
C GLN A 93 4.80 -0.71 13.73
N LEU A 94 3.65 -0.42 14.37
CA LEU A 94 2.50 -1.31 14.38
C LEU A 94 1.87 -1.36 12.98
N GLN A 95 1.38 -2.55 12.62
CA GLN A 95 0.49 -2.68 11.47
C GLN A 95 -0.88 -2.14 11.86
N THR A 96 -1.35 -1.16 11.11
CA THR A 96 -2.70 -0.61 11.25
C THR A 96 -3.58 -1.19 10.17
N ALA A 97 -4.82 -1.51 10.53
CA ALA A 97 -5.79 -2.02 9.60
C ALA A 97 -7.18 -1.44 9.86
N ILE A 98 -7.91 -1.20 8.77
CA ILE A 98 -9.34 -0.88 8.84
C ILE A 98 -10.12 -2.15 8.55
N THR A 99 -10.93 -2.56 9.52
CA THR A 99 -11.85 -3.69 9.37
C THR A 99 -13.27 -3.15 9.26
N VAL A 100 -13.99 -3.60 8.23
CA VAL A 100 -15.42 -3.31 8.06
C VAL A 100 -16.21 -4.58 8.35
N ASN A 101 -17.32 -4.42 9.06
CA ASN A 101 -18.23 -5.51 9.45
C ASN A 101 -17.52 -6.65 10.20
N GLN A 102 -16.43 -6.34 10.91
CA GLN A 102 -15.61 -7.27 11.71
C GLN A 102 -14.85 -8.36 10.93
N VAL A 103 -15.05 -8.51 9.62
CA VAL A 103 -14.46 -9.62 8.83
C VAL A 103 -13.66 -9.19 7.61
N ASN A 104 -13.80 -7.94 7.14
CA ASN A 104 -13.16 -7.51 5.90
C ASN A 104 -12.03 -6.51 6.18
N PHE A 105 -10.79 -6.98 6.11
CA PHE A 105 -9.59 -6.14 6.11
C PHE A 105 -9.51 -5.40 4.77
N ILE A 106 -9.81 -4.11 4.79
CA ILE A 106 -9.91 -3.34 3.53
C ILE A 106 -8.55 -2.83 3.10
N ASN A 107 -7.71 -2.47 4.07
CA ASN A 107 -6.34 -2.03 3.80
C ASN A 107 -5.51 -2.20 5.09
N ILE A 108 -4.25 -2.62 4.93
CA ILE A 108 -3.31 -2.85 6.04
C ILE A 108 -2.00 -2.16 5.66
N GLN A 109 -1.54 -1.22 6.49
CA GLN A 109 -0.28 -0.49 6.29
C GLN A 109 0.43 -0.25 7.62
N SER A 110 1.74 -0.01 7.57
CA SER A 110 2.50 0.37 8.77
C SER A 110 2.26 1.85 9.08
N GLY A 111 1.90 2.15 10.33
CA GLY A 111 1.71 3.51 10.84
C GLY A 111 0.31 4.10 10.62
N SER A 112 -0.16 4.21 9.38
CA SER A 112 -1.51 4.71 9.09
C SER A 112 -2.06 4.14 7.78
N VAL A 113 -3.36 3.91 7.75
CA VAL A 113 -4.06 3.41 6.57
C VAL A 113 -5.35 4.19 6.36
N SER A 114 -5.71 4.43 5.10
CA SER A 114 -6.93 5.15 4.74
C SER A 114 -7.73 4.40 3.70
N ILE A 115 -9.06 4.49 3.80
CA ILE A 115 -10.00 3.96 2.80
C ILE A 115 -11.03 5.02 2.41
N PRO A 116 -11.40 5.11 1.12
CA PRO A 116 -12.50 5.95 0.67
C PRO A 116 -13.83 5.27 0.98
N LEU A 117 -14.82 6.07 1.33
CA LEU A 117 -16.20 5.69 1.63
C LEU A 117 -17.13 6.56 0.79
N ILE A 118 -18.10 5.92 0.15
CA ILE A 118 -19.09 6.56 -0.71
C ILE A 118 -20.46 6.38 -0.08
N CYS A 119 -21.27 7.43 -0.06
CA CYS A 119 -22.65 7.32 0.39
C CYS A 119 -23.52 6.80 -0.76
N ASN A 120 -24.09 5.62 -0.56
CA ASN A 120 -24.92 4.96 -1.58
C ASN A 120 -26.36 5.44 -1.53
N ARG A 121 -27.17 5.06 -2.54
CA ARG A 121 -28.59 5.49 -2.67
C ARG A 121 -29.47 5.14 -1.47
N ALA A 122 -29.10 4.14 -0.67
CA ALA A 122 -29.80 3.74 0.55
C ALA A 122 -29.36 4.54 1.80
N LYS A 123 -28.55 5.60 1.63
CA LYS A 123 -27.94 6.39 2.72
C LYS A 123 -27.06 5.54 3.64
N LYS A 124 -26.38 4.55 3.06
CA LYS A 124 -25.37 3.73 3.74
C LYS A 124 -24.01 3.99 3.13
N TRP A 125 -22.98 3.97 3.98
CA TRP A 125 -21.60 4.07 3.53
C TRP A 125 -21.18 2.76 2.88
N GLU A 126 -20.48 2.83 1.76
CA GLU A 126 -19.90 1.67 1.08
C GLU A 126 -18.46 1.94 0.65
N THR A 127 -17.67 0.88 0.47
CA THR A 127 -16.25 0.95 0.15
C THR A 127 -15.79 -0.32 -0.56
N GLY A 128 -14.65 -0.24 -1.25
CA GLY A 128 -14.08 -1.36 -1.99
C GLY A 128 -14.80 -1.68 -3.30
N GLU A 129 -14.24 -2.64 -4.02
CA GLU A 129 -14.78 -3.21 -5.25
C GLU A 129 -14.74 -4.74 -5.09
N PRO A 130 -15.88 -5.47 -5.07
CA PRO A 130 -17.26 -4.98 -5.11
C PRO A 130 -17.64 -4.12 -3.87
N PRO A 131 -18.66 -3.25 -3.98
CA PRO A 131 -19.03 -2.33 -2.91
C PRO A 131 -19.55 -3.07 -1.69
N LEU A 132 -18.83 -2.93 -0.57
CA LEU A 132 -19.21 -3.45 0.73
C LEU A 132 -19.92 -2.38 1.53
N VAL A 133 -21.17 -2.63 1.93
CA VAL A 133 -21.93 -1.74 2.81
C VAL A 133 -21.38 -1.81 4.23
N VAL A 134 -21.00 -0.65 4.77
CA VAL A 134 -20.43 -0.48 6.10
C VAL A 134 -21.55 -0.46 7.14
N SER A 135 -21.58 -1.49 7.99
CA SER A 135 -22.42 -1.55 9.20
C SER A 135 -21.60 -1.22 10.44
N THR A 136 -20.37 -1.73 10.52
CA THR A 136 -19.39 -1.36 11.55
C THR A 136 -18.04 -1.07 10.91
N ILE A 137 -17.29 -0.15 11.49
CA ILE A 137 -15.93 0.16 11.07
C ILE A 137 -15.02 0.21 12.30
N GLN A 138 -13.90 -0.48 12.23
CA GLN A 138 -12.97 -0.66 13.33
C GLN A 138 -11.56 -0.29 12.87
N CYS A 139 -10.82 0.37 13.75
CA CYS A 139 -9.40 0.64 13.56
C CYS A 139 -8.63 -0.29 14.50
N VAL A 140 -7.90 -1.24 13.93
CA VAL A 140 -7.16 -2.25 14.69
C VAL A 140 -5.66 -2.11 14.46
N LEU A 141 -4.91 -2.39 15.52
CA LEU A 141 -3.45 -2.36 15.54
C LEU A 141 -2.94 -3.76 15.92
N SER A 142 -1.92 -4.23 15.20
CA SER A 142 -1.22 -5.48 15.52
C SER A 142 0.29 -5.23 15.65
N ILE A 143 0.89 -5.83 16.67
CA ILE A 143 2.33 -6.07 16.71
C ILE A 143 2.66 -7.15 15.67
N ARG A 144 3.76 -6.99 14.93
CA ARG A 144 4.33 -8.10 14.14
C ARG A 144 5.10 -9.04 15.05
#